data_AF-A0A9D7ND68-F1
#
_entry.id   AF-A0A9D7ND68-F1
#
_cell.length_a   1.000
_cell.length_b   1.000
_cell.length_c   1.000
_cell.angle_alpha   90.00
_cell.angle_beta   90.00
_cell.angle_gamma   90.00
#
_symmetry.space_group_name_H-M   'P 1'
#
loop_
_entity.id
_entity.type
_entity.pdbx_description
1 polymer ?
#
loop_
_entity_poly.entity_id
_entity_poly.type
_entity_poly.pdbx_seq_one_letter_code
_entity_poly.pdbx_strand_id
1 'polypeptide(L)'
;MRETQFIEQNKEKWGEFENILEDEYKDPDKLNDLFIQITDDLSYSRTFYPNRSVRVYLNGLAQSIFHDVHKSPTSPWRAFQHFWLEELPQLYFEARRDMLVAFLVFALALGIGVLSCAMDPDFPEIILGQSYLDMTESNIKNGDPMAVYKQKGMFNMALGITLNNLMVALLTFLTGVFIGMGSVIVLIFNGIMVGVFQYFFVEKGLFLESFLTIWIHGTIEISCIIVAGAAGLTMGRGLAFPDTYARDRAFQLSARRGMKMMIGIAPLIILAGFIEGFLTRYTDTPQIIRALFILISLGFVLSYFMWYPAIKARIGFAAPLYNTDLNPDLNLKINYRSIKRNGEVFTESFLFLRNYFQSIIILVGGVTALYCTAVFLLSPAINEEVFVLPTDLFLYLGDFDDIIFNDQIAALPFIMGLCVMILTTGVNRLMIRDSDKTWPSWSKLGKDLFAALPGTVVLLLLFYAPGGITWLIGSMVFPLALLWIFINQREAGGNPFTGMQRTLLWLCHNGAGYGPCR
;
A
#
# COMPACT_ATOMS: atom_id res chain seq x y z
N MET A 1 -36.98 -34.84 -30.17
CA MET A 1 -35.87 -35.78 -29.90
C MET A 1 -36.36 -36.83 -28.90
N ARG A 2 -35.90 -38.08 -28.97
CA ARG A 2 -36.19 -39.06 -27.88
C ARG A 2 -35.29 -38.77 -26.69
N GLU A 3 -35.77 -39.00 -25.47
CA GLU A 3 -35.01 -38.72 -24.23
C GLU A 3 -33.61 -39.34 -24.23
N THR A 4 -33.48 -40.59 -24.68
CA THR A 4 -32.19 -41.28 -24.77
C THR A 4 -31.19 -40.57 -25.68
N GLN A 5 -31.64 -40.02 -26.81
CA GLN A 5 -30.79 -39.23 -27.71
C GLN A 5 -30.41 -37.88 -27.08
N PHE A 6 -31.32 -37.26 -26.34
CA PHE A 6 -31.06 -36.02 -25.61
C PHE A 6 -29.99 -36.22 -24.53
N ILE A 7 -30.07 -37.33 -23.79
CA ILE A 7 -29.06 -37.70 -22.78
C ILE A 7 -27.73 -38.03 -23.46
N GLU A 8 -27.71 -38.83 -24.52
CA GLU A 8 -26.46 -39.18 -25.21
C GLU A 8 -25.72 -37.96 -25.75
N GLN A 9 -26.44 -36.95 -26.25
CA GLN A 9 -25.83 -35.73 -26.79
C GLN A 9 -25.23 -34.82 -25.72
N ASN A 10 -25.78 -34.82 -24.50
CA ASN A 10 -25.40 -33.85 -23.47
C ASN A 10 -24.68 -34.47 -22.26
N LYS A 11 -24.64 -35.80 -22.11
CA LYS A 11 -24.00 -36.48 -20.96
C LYS A 11 -22.52 -36.13 -20.78
N GLU A 12 -21.76 -36.01 -21.86
CA GLU A 12 -20.33 -35.69 -21.78
C GLU A 12 -20.12 -34.30 -21.25
N LYS A 13 -20.94 -33.36 -21.73
CA LYS A 13 -20.97 -32.01 -21.19
C LYS A 13 -21.30 -32.10 -19.71
N TRP A 14 -22.45 -32.67 -19.33
CA TRP A 14 -22.91 -32.80 -17.94
C TRP A 14 -21.84 -33.35 -16.99
N GLY A 15 -21.06 -34.35 -17.41
CA GLY A 15 -19.93 -34.88 -16.64
C GLY A 15 -18.75 -33.92 -16.52
N GLU A 16 -18.43 -33.12 -17.53
CA GLU A 16 -17.43 -32.05 -17.43
C GLU A 16 -17.83 -31.01 -16.36
N PHE A 17 -19.12 -30.70 -16.20
CA PHE A 17 -19.60 -29.80 -15.15
C PHE A 17 -19.44 -30.39 -13.76
N GLU A 18 -19.77 -31.66 -13.58
CA GLU A 18 -19.62 -32.33 -12.28
C GLU A 18 -18.15 -32.30 -11.85
N ASN A 19 -17.22 -32.56 -12.78
CA ASN A 19 -15.78 -32.44 -12.51
C ASN A 19 -15.38 -31.01 -12.11
N ILE A 20 -15.90 -29.99 -12.78
CA ILE A 20 -15.62 -28.58 -12.44
C ILE A 20 -16.23 -28.18 -11.08
N LEU A 21 -17.36 -28.78 -10.71
CA LEU A 21 -17.98 -28.56 -9.39
C LEU A 21 -17.19 -29.22 -8.25
N GLU A 22 -16.50 -30.33 -8.54
CA GLU A 22 -15.59 -31.01 -7.63
C GLU A 22 -14.20 -30.36 -7.55
N ASP A 23 -13.80 -29.61 -8.60
CA ASP A 23 -12.54 -28.88 -8.61
C ASP A 23 -12.49 -27.77 -7.55
N GLU A 24 -11.34 -27.67 -6.89
CA GLU A 24 -11.07 -26.69 -5.84
C GLU A 24 -10.97 -25.26 -6.40
N TYR A 25 -10.64 -25.12 -7.69
CA TYR A 25 -10.58 -23.87 -8.42
C TYR A 25 -11.59 -23.83 -9.56
N LYS A 26 -12.63 -23.01 -9.38
CA LYS A 26 -13.73 -22.88 -10.34
C LYS A 26 -13.57 -21.59 -11.14
N ASP A 27 -13.33 -21.73 -12.43
CA ASP A 27 -13.29 -20.61 -13.37
C ASP A 27 -14.70 -19.97 -13.47
N PRO A 28 -14.87 -18.68 -13.08
CA PRO A 28 -16.19 -18.04 -13.03
C PRO A 28 -16.87 -17.91 -14.40
N ASP A 29 -16.09 -17.70 -15.47
CA ASP A 29 -16.62 -17.52 -16.82
C ASP A 29 -17.12 -18.86 -17.36
N LYS A 30 -16.32 -19.92 -17.16
CA LYS A 30 -16.77 -21.28 -17.46
C LYS A 30 -18.00 -21.62 -16.65
N LEU A 31 -18.01 -21.42 -15.33
CA LEU A 31 -19.19 -21.69 -14.49
C LEU A 31 -20.46 -20.98 -14.99
N ASN A 32 -20.35 -19.75 -15.50
CA ASN A 32 -21.49 -18.98 -16.01
C ASN A 32 -21.98 -19.51 -17.37
N ASP A 33 -21.07 -19.71 -18.33
CA ASP A 33 -21.39 -20.31 -19.64
C ASP A 33 -22.07 -21.67 -19.45
N LEU A 34 -21.54 -22.42 -18.50
CA LEU A 34 -22.03 -23.71 -18.10
C LEU A 34 -23.42 -23.62 -17.41
N PHE A 35 -23.62 -22.65 -16.51
CA PHE A 35 -24.91 -22.40 -15.88
C PHE A 35 -26.01 -22.10 -16.91
N ILE A 36 -25.71 -21.28 -17.92
CA ILE A 36 -26.63 -20.96 -19.02
C ILE A 36 -27.03 -22.25 -19.76
N GLN A 37 -26.05 -23.08 -20.14
CA GLN A 37 -26.30 -24.34 -20.86
C GLN A 37 -27.17 -25.32 -20.06
N ILE A 38 -26.89 -25.51 -18.77
CA ILE A 38 -27.69 -26.40 -17.92
C ILE A 38 -29.11 -25.85 -17.73
N THR A 39 -29.26 -24.54 -17.65
CA THR A 39 -30.58 -23.91 -17.52
C THR A 39 -31.41 -24.08 -18.80
N ASP A 40 -30.77 -24.03 -19.96
CA ASP A 40 -31.40 -24.31 -21.26
C ASP A 40 -31.81 -25.80 -21.37
N ASP A 41 -30.91 -26.72 -21.03
CA ASP A 41 -31.18 -28.16 -21.01
C ASP A 41 -32.30 -28.52 -20.02
N LEU A 42 -32.31 -27.90 -18.84
CA LEU A 42 -33.35 -28.05 -17.83
C LEU A 42 -34.69 -27.54 -18.36
N SER A 43 -34.70 -26.40 -19.05
CA SER A 43 -35.90 -25.83 -19.66
C SER A 43 -36.45 -26.75 -20.75
N TYR A 44 -35.59 -27.30 -21.61
CA TYR A 44 -35.97 -28.30 -22.61
C TYR A 44 -36.55 -29.56 -21.95
N SER A 45 -35.88 -30.08 -20.92
CA SER A 45 -36.34 -31.27 -20.19
C SER A 45 -37.66 -31.04 -19.46
N ARG A 46 -37.92 -29.83 -18.94
CA ARG A 46 -39.20 -29.49 -18.29
C ARG A 46 -40.37 -29.51 -19.28
N THR A 47 -40.15 -29.07 -20.52
CA THR A 47 -41.20 -29.03 -21.55
C THR A 47 -41.45 -30.39 -22.19
N PHE A 48 -40.41 -31.13 -22.56
CA PHE A 48 -40.55 -32.37 -23.34
C PHE A 48 -40.53 -33.65 -22.48
N TYR A 49 -39.95 -33.60 -21.27
CA TYR A 49 -39.77 -34.78 -20.39
C TYR A 49 -40.20 -34.50 -18.92
N PRO A 50 -41.42 -34.01 -18.67
CA PRO A 50 -41.83 -33.48 -17.36
C PRO A 50 -41.78 -34.51 -16.21
N ASN A 51 -42.01 -35.80 -16.51
CA ASN A 51 -42.10 -36.87 -15.51
C ASN A 51 -40.88 -37.80 -15.50
N ARG A 52 -39.71 -37.32 -15.93
CA ARG A 52 -38.50 -38.14 -16.07
C ARG A 52 -37.39 -37.73 -15.11
N SER A 53 -36.48 -38.65 -14.83
CA SER A 53 -35.36 -38.48 -13.90
C SER A 53 -34.33 -37.45 -14.38
N VAL A 54 -34.13 -37.32 -15.69
CA VAL A 54 -33.23 -36.32 -16.29
C VAL A 54 -33.58 -34.88 -15.87
N ARG A 55 -34.88 -34.57 -15.73
CA ARG A 55 -35.34 -33.27 -15.22
C ARG A 55 -34.88 -33.03 -13.79
N VAL A 56 -34.97 -34.06 -12.94
CA VAL A 56 -34.59 -33.98 -11.52
C VAL A 56 -33.07 -33.82 -11.38
N TYR A 57 -32.31 -34.58 -12.18
CA TYR A 57 -30.86 -34.48 -12.26
C TYR A 57 -30.41 -33.06 -12.67
N LEU A 58 -30.91 -32.56 -13.80
CA LEU A 58 -30.57 -31.21 -14.29
C LEU A 58 -30.98 -30.11 -13.31
N ASN A 59 -32.09 -30.28 -12.59
CA ASN A 59 -32.53 -29.33 -11.59
C ASN A 59 -31.58 -29.30 -10.38
N GLY A 60 -31.09 -30.46 -9.93
CA GLY A 60 -30.10 -30.55 -8.84
C GLY A 60 -28.75 -29.95 -9.23
N LEU A 61 -28.30 -30.21 -10.46
CA LEU A 61 -27.07 -29.65 -11.00
C LEU A 61 -27.16 -28.12 -11.12
N ALA A 62 -28.28 -27.60 -11.65
CA ALA A 62 -28.55 -26.17 -11.75
C ALA A 62 -28.59 -25.48 -10.36
N GLN A 63 -29.18 -26.11 -9.35
CA GLN A 63 -29.24 -25.57 -7.99
C GLN A 63 -27.86 -25.50 -7.33
N SER A 64 -27.02 -26.52 -7.53
CA SER A 64 -25.66 -26.53 -6.97
C SER A 64 -24.80 -25.40 -7.56
N ILE A 65 -24.88 -25.20 -8.88
CA ILE A 65 -24.21 -24.10 -9.57
C ILE A 65 -24.78 -22.75 -9.13
N PHE A 66 -26.11 -22.64 -9.03
CA PHE A 66 -26.75 -21.41 -8.56
C PHE A 66 -26.22 -21.01 -7.18
N HIS A 67 -26.06 -21.97 -6.26
CA HIS A 67 -25.50 -21.72 -4.94
C HIS A 67 -24.01 -21.32 -4.94
N ASP A 68 -23.19 -21.91 -5.80
CA ASP A 68 -21.77 -21.57 -5.91
C ASP A 68 -21.54 -20.21 -6.61
N VAL A 69 -22.32 -19.92 -7.65
CA VAL A 69 -22.28 -18.63 -8.37
C VAL A 69 -22.86 -17.50 -7.53
N HIS A 70 -23.93 -17.76 -6.76
CA HIS A 70 -24.57 -16.78 -5.88
C HIS A 70 -24.12 -16.89 -4.43
N LYS A 71 -22.98 -17.55 -4.18
CA LYS A 71 -22.38 -17.60 -2.83
C LYS A 71 -22.15 -16.15 -2.41
N SER A 72 -22.98 -15.67 -1.48
CA SER A 72 -23.05 -14.25 -1.17
C SER A 72 -21.65 -13.77 -0.79
N PRO A 73 -21.14 -12.68 -1.40
CA PRO A 73 -19.89 -12.09 -0.95
C PRO A 73 -20.02 -11.82 0.54
N THR A 74 -19.07 -12.31 1.33
CA THR A 74 -19.04 -12.08 2.78
C THR A 74 -19.22 -10.59 3.04
N SER A 75 -20.13 -10.22 3.94
CA SER A 75 -20.33 -8.82 4.32
C SER A 75 -18.98 -8.12 4.54
N PRO A 76 -18.73 -6.93 3.95
CA PRO A 76 -17.46 -6.22 4.10
C PRO A 76 -17.05 -6.05 5.57
N TRP A 77 -18.05 -5.87 6.44
CA TRP A 77 -17.84 -5.81 7.88
C TRP A 77 -17.33 -7.13 8.48
N ARG A 78 -17.89 -8.27 8.08
CA ARG A 78 -17.39 -9.59 8.52
C ARG A 78 -15.96 -9.85 8.01
N ALA A 79 -15.65 -9.44 6.78
CA ALA A 79 -14.30 -9.55 6.24
C ALA A 79 -13.30 -8.69 7.04
N PHE A 80 -13.68 -7.46 7.40
CA PHE A 80 -12.88 -6.61 8.27
C PHE A 80 -12.69 -7.21 9.67
N GLN A 81 -13.76 -7.72 10.29
CA GLN A 81 -13.68 -8.40 11.59
C GLN A 81 -12.75 -9.61 11.55
N HIS A 82 -12.86 -10.43 10.51
CA HIS A 82 -11.95 -11.55 10.28
C HIS A 82 -10.51 -11.07 10.08
N PHE A 83 -10.27 -10.04 9.28
CA PHE A 83 -8.93 -9.50 9.12
C PHE A 83 -8.34 -9.00 10.46
N TRP A 84 -9.13 -8.27 11.24
CA TRP A 84 -8.69 -7.62 12.48
C TRP A 84 -8.51 -8.60 13.67
N LEU A 85 -9.45 -9.52 13.85
CA LEU A 85 -9.44 -10.49 14.96
C LEU A 85 -8.80 -11.81 14.57
N GLU A 86 -8.85 -12.17 13.28
CA GLU A 86 -8.32 -13.43 12.77
C GLU A 86 -6.89 -13.33 12.22
N GLU A 87 -6.74 -12.60 11.10
CA GLU A 87 -5.50 -12.59 10.31
C GLU A 87 -4.37 -11.76 10.92
N LEU A 88 -4.65 -10.54 11.39
CA LEU A 88 -3.62 -9.65 11.96
C LEU A 88 -2.91 -10.25 13.19
N PRO A 89 -3.62 -10.82 14.18
CA PRO A 89 -2.96 -11.44 15.32
C PRO A 89 -2.06 -12.62 14.92
N GLN A 90 -2.45 -13.38 13.89
CA GLN A 90 -1.62 -14.45 13.36
C GLN A 90 -0.35 -13.90 12.70
N LEU A 91 -0.46 -12.83 11.92
CA LEU A 91 0.69 -12.14 11.32
C LEU A 91 1.65 -11.62 12.39
N TYR A 92 1.15 -10.96 13.43
CA TYR A 92 1.98 -10.48 14.55
C TYR A 92 2.64 -11.62 15.30
N PHE A 93 1.95 -12.74 15.51
CA PHE A 93 2.55 -13.91 16.12
C PHE A 93 3.69 -14.49 15.26
N GLU A 94 3.50 -14.62 13.94
CA GLU A 94 4.55 -15.10 13.03
C GLU A 94 5.74 -14.13 12.92
N ALA A 95 5.47 -12.82 12.96
CA ALA A 95 6.47 -11.75 12.91
C ALA A 95 7.06 -11.37 14.29
N ARG A 96 6.70 -12.05 15.38
CA ARG A 96 7.08 -11.67 16.76
C ARG A 96 8.58 -11.49 16.99
N ARG A 97 9.42 -12.24 16.27
CA ARG A 97 10.88 -12.09 16.33
C ARG A 97 11.32 -10.79 15.68
N ASP A 98 10.78 -10.48 14.51
CA ASP A 98 11.07 -9.25 13.79
C ASP A 98 10.55 -8.03 14.58
N MET A 99 9.40 -8.17 15.26
CA MET A 99 8.89 -7.18 16.21
C MET A 99 9.80 -6.97 17.41
N LEU A 100 10.32 -8.05 17.99
CA LEU A 100 11.29 -7.95 19.09
C LEU A 100 12.58 -7.26 18.64
N VAL A 101 13.11 -7.61 17.46
CA VAL A 101 14.30 -6.95 16.91
C VAL A 101 14.03 -5.46 16.68
N ALA A 102 12.91 -5.11 16.04
CA ALA A 102 12.53 -3.71 15.82
C ALA A 102 12.42 -2.93 17.15
N PHE A 103 11.79 -3.53 18.16
CA PHE A 103 11.67 -2.94 19.49
C PHE A 103 13.04 -2.73 20.15
N LEU A 104 13.91 -3.74 20.12
CA LEU A 104 15.25 -3.64 20.74
C LEU A 104 16.13 -2.62 20.03
N VAL A 105 16.07 -2.55 18.69
CA VAL A 105 16.77 -1.51 17.91
C VAL A 105 16.28 -0.12 18.32
N PHE A 106 14.96 0.09 18.36
CA PHE A 106 14.39 1.37 18.74
C PHE A 106 14.73 1.75 20.18
N ALA A 107 14.61 0.81 21.13
CA ALA A 107 14.93 1.04 22.54
C ALA A 107 16.41 1.35 22.77
N LEU A 108 17.31 0.65 22.06
CA LEU A 108 18.75 0.92 22.09
C LEU A 108 19.04 2.32 21.53
N ALA A 109 18.44 2.67 20.38
CA ALA A 109 18.60 3.97 19.76
C ALA A 109 18.07 5.12 20.64
N LEU A 110 16.95 4.91 21.34
CA LEU A 110 16.45 5.85 22.35
C LEU A 110 17.46 6.02 23.48
N GLY A 111 18.02 4.92 24.00
CA GLY A 111 19.08 4.98 25.00
C GLY A 111 20.33 5.71 24.52
N ILE A 112 20.71 5.54 23.25
CA ILE A 112 21.80 6.28 22.62
C ILE A 112 21.47 7.78 22.57
N GLY A 113 20.27 8.17 22.15
CA GLY A 113 19.86 9.58 22.13
C GLY A 113 19.91 10.24 23.51
N VAL A 114 19.42 9.54 24.54
CA VAL A 114 19.49 9.99 25.94
C VAL A 114 20.94 10.15 26.41
N LEU A 115 21.78 9.13 26.18
CA LEU A 115 23.18 9.13 26.61
C LEU A 115 23.98 10.21 25.90
N SER A 116 23.76 10.40 24.59
CA SER A 116 24.45 11.43 23.81
C SER A 116 24.14 12.83 24.32
N CYS A 117 22.87 13.17 24.62
CA CYS A 117 22.55 14.45 25.24
C CYS A 117 23.18 14.62 26.62
N ALA A 118 23.25 13.55 27.41
CA ALA A 118 23.87 13.61 28.74
C ALA A 118 25.39 13.85 28.68
N MET A 119 26.04 13.47 27.56
CA MET A 119 27.48 13.62 27.36
C MET A 119 27.85 14.90 26.61
N ASP A 120 26.97 15.38 25.73
CA ASP A 120 27.22 16.52 24.85
C ASP A 120 25.99 17.47 24.85
N PRO A 121 26.11 18.66 25.49
CA PRO A 121 25.05 19.66 25.53
C PRO A 121 24.61 20.20 24.17
N ASP A 122 25.46 20.09 23.14
CA ASP A 122 25.16 20.60 21.79
C ASP A 122 24.42 19.53 20.94
N PHE A 123 24.34 18.28 21.42
CA PHE A 123 23.69 17.18 20.70
C PHE A 123 22.19 17.40 20.39
N PRO A 124 21.37 18.00 21.29
CA PRO A 124 20.00 18.37 20.95
C PRO A 124 19.89 19.32 19.77
N GLU A 125 20.85 20.24 19.58
CA GLU A 125 20.84 21.20 18.46
C GLU A 125 21.03 20.47 17.13
N ILE A 126 21.93 19.49 17.09
CA ILE A 126 22.21 18.68 15.90
C ILE A 126 20.99 17.87 15.47
N ILE A 127 20.27 17.28 16.43
CA ILE A 127 19.18 16.33 16.16
C ILE A 127 17.82 17.03 16.01
N LEU A 128 17.49 18.00 16.86
CA LEU A 128 16.19 18.70 16.84
C LEU A 128 16.23 20.00 16.02
N GLY A 129 17.42 20.54 15.76
CA GLY A 129 17.62 21.81 15.07
C GLY A 129 17.49 23.02 15.99
N GLN A 130 18.35 24.03 15.78
CA GLN A 130 18.39 25.25 16.57
C GLN A 130 17.04 25.98 16.63
N SER A 131 16.30 26.02 15.52
CA SER A 131 14.98 26.65 15.45
C SER A 131 13.97 26.01 16.42
N TYR A 132 14.01 24.69 16.58
CA TYR A 132 13.13 23.99 17.50
C TYR A 132 13.49 24.31 18.96
N LEU A 133 14.79 24.33 19.27
CA LEU A 133 15.30 24.67 20.60
C LEU A 133 14.91 26.10 20.98
N ASP A 134 15.19 27.08 20.13
CA ASP A 134 14.89 28.50 20.38
C ASP A 134 13.39 28.74 20.60
N MET A 135 12.55 28.12 19.75
CA MET A 135 11.10 28.17 19.90
C MET A 135 10.66 27.57 21.24
N THR A 136 11.21 26.41 21.61
CA THR A 136 10.85 25.72 22.85
C THR A 136 11.32 26.50 24.08
N GLU A 137 12.51 27.10 24.05
CA GLU A 137 12.99 27.96 25.14
C GLU A 137 12.16 29.24 25.28
N SER A 138 11.75 29.84 24.16
CA SER A 138 10.83 30.99 24.16
C SER A 138 9.47 30.61 24.79
N ASN A 139 8.93 29.46 24.42
CA ASN A 139 7.69 28.91 24.98
C ASN A 139 7.81 28.65 26.50
N ILE A 140 8.94 28.10 26.95
CA ILE A 140 9.24 27.91 28.37
C ILE A 140 9.28 29.25 29.12
N LYS A 141 9.95 30.26 28.55
CA LYS A 141 10.01 31.63 29.14
C LYS A 141 8.63 32.27 29.25
N ASN A 142 7.73 31.97 28.31
CA ASN A 142 6.35 32.46 28.30
C ASN A 142 5.40 31.64 29.19
N GLY A 143 5.89 30.62 29.89
CA GLY A 143 5.12 29.81 30.84
C GLY A 143 4.27 28.70 30.19
N ASP A 144 4.41 28.44 28.89
CA ASP A 144 3.72 27.35 28.19
C ASP A 144 4.69 26.56 27.30
N PRO A 145 5.50 25.65 27.89
CA PRO A 145 6.50 24.86 27.17
C PRO A 145 5.95 24.07 25.97
N MET A 146 4.64 23.77 25.97
CA MET A 146 3.98 22.94 24.96
C MET A 146 3.14 23.77 23.97
N ALA A 147 3.34 25.09 23.92
CA ALA A 147 2.57 25.99 23.06
C ALA A 147 2.63 25.64 21.56
N VAL A 148 3.70 24.99 21.09
CA VAL A 148 3.83 24.51 19.70
C VAL A 148 2.66 23.59 19.31
N TYR A 149 2.12 22.83 20.26
CA TYR A 149 1.00 21.93 20.02
C TYR A 149 -0.38 22.63 20.05
N LYS A 150 -0.45 23.89 20.52
CA LYS A 150 -1.71 24.61 20.76
C LYS A 150 -2.11 25.59 19.64
N GLN A 151 -1.17 26.05 18.81
CA GLN A 151 -1.37 27.24 17.95
C GLN A 151 -1.97 26.99 16.54
N LYS A 152 -1.88 25.77 15.97
CA LYS A 152 -2.39 25.47 14.61
C LYS A 152 -3.88 25.08 14.60
N GLY A 153 -4.60 25.21 13.48
CA GLY A 153 -5.99 24.73 13.38
C GLY A 153 -6.11 23.22 13.67
N MET A 154 -7.07 22.83 14.51
CA MET A 154 -7.21 21.47 15.10
C MET A 154 -7.26 20.35 14.04
N PHE A 155 -8.09 20.52 13.02
CA PHE A 155 -8.27 19.52 11.95
C PHE A 155 -7.05 19.43 11.01
N ASN A 156 -6.48 20.58 10.63
CA ASN A 156 -5.31 20.61 9.74
C ASN A 156 -4.07 20.02 10.41
N MET A 157 -3.92 20.23 11.73
CA MET A 157 -2.84 19.63 12.51
C MET A 157 -3.02 18.11 12.59
N ALA A 158 -4.21 17.63 12.98
CA ALA A 158 -4.50 16.19 13.06
C ALA A 158 -4.22 15.47 11.72
N LEU A 159 -4.68 16.04 10.60
CA LEU A 159 -4.42 15.48 9.28
C LEU A 159 -2.94 15.52 8.90
N GLY A 160 -2.25 16.65 9.13
CA GLY A 160 -0.82 16.79 8.80
C GLY A 160 0.05 15.77 9.55
N ILE A 161 -0.18 15.62 10.85
CA ILE A 161 0.51 14.63 11.69
C ILE A 161 0.21 13.20 11.21
N THR A 162 -1.08 12.90 11.00
CA THR A 162 -1.50 11.57 10.55
C THR A 162 -0.80 11.17 9.25
N LEU A 163 -0.75 12.09 8.28
CA LEU A 163 -0.11 11.85 6.99
C LEU A 163 1.40 11.69 7.14
N ASN A 164 2.04 12.54 7.94
CA ASN A 164 3.48 12.43 8.21
C ASN A 164 3.83 11.07 8.84
N ASN A 165 3.08 10.66 9.86
CA ASN A 165 3.35 9.42 10.57
C ASN A 165 3.05 8.18 9.71
N LEU A 166 2.01 8.25 8.88
CA LEU A 166 1.71 7.20 7.90
C LEU A 166 2.83 7.09 6.86
N MET A 167 3.38 8.23 6.43
CA MET A 167 4.49 8.29 5.48
C MET A 167 5.79 7.75 6.08
N VAL A 168 6.13 8.13 7.31
CA VAL A 168 7.29 7.58 8.03
C VAL A 168 7.13 6.07 8.20
N ALA A 169 5.94 5.59 8.61
CA ALA A 169 5.67 4.16 8.73
C ALA A 169 5.80 3.44 7.38
N LEU A 170 5.23 4.01 6.30
CA LEU A 170 5.32 3.45 4.96
C LEU A 170 6.77 3.39 4.46
N LEU A 171 7.55 4.45 4.65
CA LEU A 171 8.95 4.49 4.26
C LEU A 171 9.78 3.49 5.08
N THR A 172 9.53 3.39 6.38
CA THR A 172 10.15 2.39 7.28
C THR A 172 9.92 0.99 6.73
N PHE A 173 8.70 0.67 6.30
CA PHE A 173 8.37 -0.61 5.67
C PHE A 173 9.05 -0.80 4.32
N LEU A 174 8.90 0.15 3.39
CA LEU A 174 9.38 0.03 2.01
C LEU A 174 10.90 -0.09 1.92
N THR A 175 11.63 0.68 2.72
CA THR A 175 13.10 0.61 2.80
C THR A 175 13.60 -0.73 3.35
N GLY A 176 12.72 -1.54 3.94
CA GLY A 176 12.97 -2.94 4.28
C GLY A 176 13.28 -3.83 3.08
N VAL A 177 13.04 -3.39 1.85
CA VAL A 177 13.41 -4.13 0.63
C VAL A 177 14.92 -4.36 0.54
N PHE A 178 15.73 -3.48 1.15
CA PHE A 178 17.17 -3.63 1.29
C PHE A 178 17.52 -4.59 2.45
N ILE A 179 16.94 -5.80 2.43
CA ILE A 179 17.18 -6.88 3.42
C ILE A 179 16.85 -6.43 4.87
N GLY A 180 15.90 -5.49 5.02
CA GLY A 180 15.50 -4.95 6.32
C GLY A 180 16.40 -3.84 6.87
N MET A 181 17.56 -3.58 6.24
CA MET A 181 18.54 -2.61 6.72
C MET A 181 17.99 -1.18 6.72
N GLY A 182 17.22 -0.81 5.68
CA GLY A 182 16.57 0.50 5.63
C GLY A 182 15.61 0.74 6.79
N SER A 183 14.78 -0.26 7.12
CA SER A 183 13.88 -0.20 8.28
C SER A 183 14.64 0.00 9.60
N VAL A 184 15.77 -0.70 9.78
CA VAL A 184 16.62 -0.54 10.97
C VAL A 184 17.17 0.87 11.08
N ILE A 185 17.65 1.45 9.98
CA ILE A 185 18.17 2.81 9.95
C ILE A 185 17.07 3.81 10.36
N VAL A 186 15.86 3.67 9.81
CA VAL A 186 14.73 4.54 10.17
C VAL A 186 14.37 4.42 11.66
N LEU A 187 14.34 3.20 12.20
CA LEU A 187 14.09 2.97 13.63
C LEU A 187 15.17 3.61 14.52
N ILE A 188 16.44 3.59 14.08
CA ILE A 188 17.53 4.21 14.82
C ILE A 188 17.35 5.74 14.88
N PHE A 189 17.09 6.39 13.75
CA PHE A 189 16.87 7.83 13.72
C PHE A 189 15.68 8.26 14.59
N ASN A 190 14.54 7.58 14.46
CA ASN A 190 13.36 7.88 15.26
C ASN A 190 13.58 7.60 16.76
N GLY A 191 14.29 6.52 17.09
CA GLY A 191 14.64 6.19 18.48
C GLY A 191 15.54 7.26 19.10
N ILE A 192 16.62 7.65 18.42
CA ILE A 192 17.52 8.72 18.87
C ILE A 192 16.75 10.02 19.07
N MET A 193 15.93 10.42 18.09
CA MET A 193 15.13 11.65 18.17
C MET A 193 14.23 11.68 19.41
N VAL A 194 13.51 10.59 19.70
CA VAL A 194 12.67 10.48 20.90
C VAL A 194 13.51 10.54 22.18
N GLY A 195 14.67 9.89 22.20
CA GLY A 195 15.59 9.92 23.34
C GLY A 195 16.12 11.33 23.64
N VAL A 196 16.59 12.01 22.60
CA VAL A 196 17.06 13.41 22.67
C VAL A 196 15.96 14.33 23.17
N PHE A 197 14.77 14.21 22.57
CA PHE A 197 13.61 15.00 22.96
C PHE A 197 13.29 14.83 24.45
N GLN A 198 13.16 13.59 24.93
CA GLN A 198 12.79 13.33 26.32
C GLN A 198 13.85 13.85 27.29
N TYR A 199 15.14 13.66 26.97
CA TYR A 199 16.23 14.13 27.82
C TYR A 199 16.33 15.67 27.84
N PHE A 200 16.08 16.36 26.73
CA PHE A 200 16.04 17.82 26.69
C PHE A 200 15.08 18.40 27.74
N PHE A 201 13.88 17.82 27.90
CA PHE A 201 12.94 18.24 28.94
C PHE A 201 13.31 17.79 30.36
N VAL A 202 14.15 16.75 30.51
CA VAL A 202 14.76 16.41 31.81
C VAL A 202 15.67 17.53 32.28
N GLU A 203 16.54 18.05 31.42
CA GLU A 203 17.48 19.13 31.76
C GLU A 203 16.78 20.43 32.13
N LYS A 204 15.64 20.72 31.49
CA LYS A 204 14.81 21.90 31.80
C LYS A 204 13.91 21.70 33.02
N GLY A 205 13.94 20.54 33.69
CA GLY A 205 13.11 20.23 34.86
C GLY A 205 11.62 20.02 34.54
N LEU A 206 11.29 19.71 33.28
CA LEU A 206 9.93 19.62 32.73
C LEU A 206 9.56 18.20 32.26
N PHE A 207 10.34 17.20 32.66
CA PHE A 207 10.16 15.81 32.22
C PHE A 207 8.73 15.31 32.38
N LEU A 208 8.13 15.43 33.57
CA LEU A 208 6.80 14.88 33.83
C LEU A 208 5.73 15.48 32.92
N GLU A 209 5.77 16.79 32.67
CA GLU A 209 4.81 17.48 31.83
C GLU A 209 4.99 17.09 30.35
N SER A 210 6.23 17.01 29.86
CA SER A 210 6.53 16.54 28.51
C SER A 210 6.11 15.08 28.31
N PHE A 211 6.40 14.22 29.27
CA PHE A 211 6.05 12.80 29.24
C PHE A 211 4.54 12.61 29.18
N LEU A 212 3.80 13.25 30.09
CA LEU A 212 2.35 13.12 30.14
C LEU A 212 1.65 13.72 28.93
N THR A 213 2.25 14.69 28.24
CA THR A 213 1.66 15.31 27.06
C THR A 213 1.88 14.45 25.81
N ILE A 214 3.10 13.93 25.64
CA ILE A 214 3.51 13.23 24.41
C ILE A 214 3.00 11.80 24.40
N TRP A 215 3.15 11.08 25.50
CA TRP A 215 2.82 9.65 25.52
C TRP A 215 1.32 9.37 25.40
N ILE A 216 0.45 10.38 25.47
CA ILE A 216 -1.00 10.25 25.20
C ILE A 216 -1.22 9.69 23.78
N HIS A 217 -0.61 10.30 22.76
CA HIS A 217 -0.65 9.81 21.38
C HIS A 217 0.59 8.95 21.05
N GLY A 218 1.75 9.34 21.58
CA GLY A 218 3.05 8.71 21.32
C GLY A 218 3.11 7.23 21.66
N THR A 219 2.32 6.76 22.63
CA THR A 219 2.23 5.32 22.95
C THR A 219 1.75 4.50 21.75
N ILE A 220 0.74 4.98 21.03
CA ILE A 220 0.19 4.28 19.85
C ILE A 220 1.14 4.48 18.67
N GLU A 221 1.59 5.72 18.45
CA GLU A 221 2.41 6.10 17.30
C GLU A 221 3.77 5.40 17.27
N ILE A 222 4.54 5.47 18.36
CA ILE A 222 5.86 4.82 18.47
C ILE A 222 5.71 3.31 18.28
N SER A 223 4.65 2.72 18.86
CA SER A 223 4.35 1.30 18.67
C SER A 223 4.05 0.97 17.20
N CYS A 224 3.32 1.82 16.49
CA CYS A 224 3.07 1.65 15.06
C CYS A 224 4.35 1.76 14.22
N ILE A 225 5.26 2.69 14.53
CA ILE A 225 6.56 2.80 13.85
C ILE A 225 7.41 1.54 14.08
N ILE A 226 7.43 1.01 15.31
CA ILE A 226 8.13 -0.24 15.62
C ILE A 226 7.53 -1.42 14.83
N VAL A 227 6.20 -1.51 14.75
CA VAL A 227 5.52 -2.54 13.94
C VAL A 227 5.77 -2.35 12.45
N ALA A 228 5.85 -1.11 11.94
CA ALA A 228 6.24 -0.81 10.57
C ALA A 228 7.67 -1.26 10.26
N GLY A 229 8.59 -1.03 11.20
CA GLY A 229 9.95 -1.57 11.17
C GLY A 229 9.97 -3.09 11.14
N ALA A 230 9.16 -3.74 11.97
CA ALA A 230 9.01 -5.19 11.98
C ALA A 230 8.43 -5.72 10.66
N ALA A 231 7.48 -5.01 10.05
CA ALA A 231 6.92 -5.35 8.75
C ALA A 231 7.99 -5.25 7.64
N GLY A 232 8.84 -4.22 7.69
CA GLY A 232 9.96 -4.06 6.76
C GLY A 232 11.05 -5.12 6.94
N LEU A 233 11.38 -5.47 8.18
CA LEU A 233 12.24 -6.61 8.53
C LEU A 233 11.63 -7.94 8.04
N THR A 234 10.33 -8.16 8.23
CA THR A 234 9.61 -9.35 7.76
C THR A 234 9.75 -9.47 6.24
N MET A 235 9.51 -8.38 5.51
CA MET A 235 9.66 -8.33 4.05
C MET A 235 11.10 -8.63 3.61
N GLY A 236 12.08 -7.92 4.16
CA GLY A 236 13.51 -8.09 3.85
C GLY A 236 14.03 -9.48 4.19
N ARG A 237 13.53 -10.10 5.26
CA ARG A 237 13.88 -11.47 5.66
C ARG A 237 13.53 -12.47 4.56
N GLY A 238 12.43 -12.31 3.84
CA GLY A 238 12.08 -13.19 2.72
C GLY A 238 13.10 -13.14 1.57
N LEU A 239 13.79 -12.02 1.36
CA LEU A 239 14.89 -11.94 0.37
C LEU A 239 16.17 -12.61 0.86
N ALA A 240 16.50 -12.42 2.14
CA ALA A 240 17.74 -12.89 2.74
C ALA A 240 17.72 -14.38 3.09
N PHE A 241 16.60 -14.84 3.64
CA PHE A 241 16.38 -16.18 4.17
C PHE A 241 15.09 -16.77 3.56
N PRO A 242 15.14 -17.26 2.31
CA PRO A 242 13.95 -17.68 1.57
C PRO A 242 13.42 -19.07 1.95
N ASP A 243 14.02 -19.73 2.94
CA ASP A 243 13.77 -21.12 3.32
C ASP A 243 13.84 -22.06 2.09
N THR A 244 12.77 -22.81 1.82
CA THR A 244 12.67 -23.73 0.66
C THR A 244 12.10 -23.06 -0.59
N TYR A 245 11.72 -21.79 -0.52
CA TYR A 245 11.17 -21.06 -1.66
C TYR A 245 12.27 -20.43 -2.51
N ALA A 246 11.98 -20.16 -3.79
CA ALA A 246 12.79 -19.24 -4.57
C ALA A 246 12.75 -17.82 -3.96
N ARG A 247 13.86 -17.07 -4.01
CA ARG A 247 14.01 -15.76 -3.33
C ARG A 247 12.92 -14.75 -3.70
N ASP A 248 12.51 -14.72 -4.97
CA ASP A 248 11.45 -13.87 -5.47
C ASP A 248 10.08 -14.24 -4.88
N ARG A 249 9.80 -15.52 -4.72
CA ARG A 249 8.56 -16.03 -4.11
C ARG A 249 8.55 -15.80 -2.61
N ALA A 250 9.66 -16.08 -1.95
CA ALA A 250 9.84 -15.78 -0.54
C ALA A 250 9.64 -14.28 -0.27
N PHE A 251 10.21 -13.40 -1.09
CA PHE A 251 9.99 -11.96 -1.04
C PHE A 251 8.53 -11.58 -1.28
N GLN A 252 7.87 -12.18 -2.27
CA GLN A 252 6.47 -11.88 -2.53
C GLN A 252 5.55 -12.27 -1.36
N LEU A 253 5.79 -13.43 -0.75
CA LEU A 253 5.07 -13.89 0.44
C LEU A 253 5.34 -12.98 1.63
N SER A 254 6.61 -12.66 1.90
CA SER A 254 6.99 -11.81 3.02
C SER A 254 6.52 -10.37 2.87
N ALA A 255 6.58 -9.80 1.66
CA ALA A 255 6.08 -8.47 1.34
C ALA A 255 4.58 -8.36 1.54
N ARG A 256 3.78 -9.38 1.17
CA ARG A 256 2.34 -9.41 1.48
C ARG A 256 2.05 -9.42 2.97
N ARG A 257 2.80 -10.23 3.72
CA ARG A 257 2.66 -10.30 5.18
C ARG A 257 2.96 -8.94 5.81
N GLY A 258 4.08 -8.32 5.43
CA GLY A 258 4.44 -6.97 5.89
C GLY A 258 3.40 -5.92 5.47
N MET A 259 2.89 -5.96 4.23
CA MET A 259 1.83 -5.04 3.77
C MET A 259 0.53 -5.20 4.55
N LYS A 260 0.13 -6.43 4.90
CA LYS A 260 -1.04 -6.65 5.77
C LYS A 260 -0.82 -6.05 7.17
N MET A 261 0.38 -6.17 7.74
CA MET A 261 0.72 -5.50 9.00
C MET A 261 0.62 -3.98 8.88
N MET A 262 1.10 -3.41 7.77
CA MET A 262 0.99 -1.97 7.47
C MET A 262 -0.46 -1.49 7.38
N ILE A 263 -1.31 -2.24 6.67
CA ILE A 263 -2.75 -1.96 6.61
C ILE A 263 -3.38 -2.03 8.01
N GLY A 264 -2.92 -2.96 8.85
CA GLY A 264 -3.39 -3.12 10.23
C GLY A 264 -3.06 -1.94 11.16
N ILE A 265 -1.90 -1.29 10.98
CA ILE A 265 -1.50 -0.14 11.82
C ILE A 265 -2.04 1.20 11.30
N ALA A 266 -2.44 1.31 10.03
CA ALA A 266 -2.93 2.57 9.47
C ALA A 266 -4.13 3.18 10.25
N PRO A 267 -5.16 2.42 10.65
CA PRO A 267 -6.23 2.94 11.51
C PRO A 267 -5.74 3.44 12.88
N LEU A 268 -4.67 2.83 13.42
CA LEU A 268 -4.10 3.22 14.71
C LEU A 268 -3.28 4.51 14.60
N ILE A 269 -2.58 4.72 13.49
CA ILE A 269 -1.88 5.99 13.19
C ILE A 269 -2.90 7.12 13.03
N ILE A 270 -4.01 6.88 12.32
CA ILE A 270 -5.11 7.86 12.19
C ILE A 270 -5.69 8.19 13.57
N LEU A 271 -5.89 7.18 14.41
CA LEU A 271 -6.34 7.38 15.79
C LEU A 271 -5.32 8.21 16.60
N ALA A 272 -4.03 7.94 16.48
CA ALA A 272 -2.97 8.69 17.16
C ALA A 272 -2.96 10.17 16.73
N GLY A 273 -3.02 10.46 15.43
CA GLY A 273 -3.07 11.84 14.92
C GLY A 273 -4.36 12.57 15.31
N PHE A 274 -5.49 11.87 15.44
CA PHE A 274 -6.71 12.43 16.02
C PHE A 274 -6.52 12.77 17.50
N ILE A 275 -5.94 11.85 18.29
CA ILE A 275 -5.62 12.10 19.70
C ILE A 275 -4.66 13.29 19.85
N GLU A 276 -3.65 13.41 18.98
CA GLU A 276 -2.71 14.52 19.02
C GLU A 276 -3.39 15.86 18.71
N GLY A 277 -4.10 15.94 17.58
CA GLY A 277 -4.74 17.18 17.15
C GLY A 277 -5.81 17.69 18.11
N PHE A 278 -6.54 16.79 18.78
CA PHE A 278 -7.69 17.14 19.62
C PHE A 278 -7.39 17.08 21.13
N LEU A 279 -6.74 16.03 21.64
CA LEU A 279 -6.59 15.81 23.10
C LEU A 279 -5.32 16.42 23.68
N THR A 280 -4.22 16.45 22.92
CA THR A 280 -2.88 16.84 23.43
C THR A 280 -2.77 18.33 23.78
N ARG A 281 -3.73 19.15 23.33
CA ARG A 281 -3.80 20.59 23.62
C ARG A 281 -4.31 20.91 25.02
N TYR A 282 -5.06 20.00 25.63
CA TYR A 282 -5.63 20.18 26.96
C TYR A 282 -4.60 19.83 28.05
N THR A 283 -3.48 20.55 28.09
CA THR A 283 -2.40 20.35 29.07
C THR A 283 -2.88 20.57 30.52
N ASP A 284 -3.94 21.37 30.70
CA ASP A 284 -4.57 21.63 31.99
C ASP A 284 -5.36 20.43 32.53
N THR A 285 -5.51 19.36 31.74
CA THR A 285 -6.15 18.13 32.18
C THR A 285 -5.39 17.54 33.36
N PRO A 286 -6.07 17.14 34.45
CA PRO A 286 -5.43 16.53 35.61
C PRO A 286 -4.45 15.40 35.22
N GLN A 287 -3.26 15.41 35.81
CA GLN A 287 -2.18 14.46 35.51
C GLN A 287 -2.63 13.00 35.60
N ILE A 288 -3.53 12.69 36.55
CA ILE A 288 -4.10 11.35 36.74
C ILE A 288 -4.88 10.88 35.51
N ILE A 289 -5.65 11.77 34.87
CA ILE A 289 -6.45 11.44 33.68
C ILE A 289 -5.51 11.19 32.48
N ARG A 290 -4.49 12.05 32.31
CA ARG A 290 -3.47 11.88 31.26
C ARG A 290 -2.71 10.56 31.44
N ALA A 291 -2.26 10.27 32.67
CA ALA A 291 -1.59 9.02 33.01
C ALA A 291 -2.47 7.79 32.78
N LEU A 292 -3.76 7.84 33.17
CA LEU A 292 -4.70 6.75 32.92
C LEU A 292 -4.88 6.49 31.42
N PHE A 293 -4.98 7.56 30.62
CA PHE A 293 -5.08 7.43 29.17
C PHE A 293 -3.84 6.76 28.58
N ILE A 294 -2.64 7.17 29.01
CA ILE A 294 -1.37 6.54 28.60
C ILE A 294 -1.38 5.05 28.96
N LEU A 295 -1.79 4.69 30.18
CA LEU A 295 -1.86 3.29 30.61
C LEU A 295 -2.88 2.46 29.82
N ILE A 296 -4.04 3.05 29.47
CA ILE A 296 -5.04 2.39 28.62
C ILE A 296 -4.48 2.17 27.22
N SER A 297 -3.86 3.18 26.61
CA SER A 297 -3.21 3.07 25.30
C SER A 297 -2.09 2.04 25.31
N LEU A 298 -1.26 2.02 26.35
CA LEU A 298 -0.18 1.05 26.51
C LEU A 298 -0.75 -0.37 26.70
N GLY A 299 -1.77 -0.51 27.54
CA GLY A 299 -2.49 -1.77 27.72
C GLY A 299 -3.09 -2.29 26.41
N PHE A 300 -3.68 -1.42 25.60
CA PHE A 300 -4.17 -1.76 24.27
C PHE A 300 -3.05 -2.24 23.35
N VAL A 301 -1.94 -1.50 23.23
CA VAL A 301 -0.78 -1.88 22.42
C VAL A 301 -0.22 -3.24 22.83
N LEU A 302 0.08 -3.42 24.12
CA LEU A 302 0.65 -4.66 24.64
C LEU A 302 -0.32 -5.83 24.50
N SER A 303 -1.62 -5.59 24.72
CA SER A 303 -2.63 -6.62 24.59
C SER A 303 -2.81 -7.04 23.13
N TYR A 304 -2.93 -6.10 22.19
CA TYR A 304 -3.23 -6.39 20.80
C TYR A 304 -2.04 -6.91 20.00
N PHE A 305 -0.83 -6.35 20.21
CA PHE A 305 0.35 -6.74 19.42
C PHE A 305 1.13 -7.93 20.01
N MET A 306 1.03 -8.19 21.32
CA MET A 306 1.80 -9.28 21.95
C MET A 306 0.92 -10.34 22.60
N TRP A 307 0.06 -9.94 23.55
CA TRP A 307 -0.66 -10.89 24.40
C TRP A 307 -1.74 -11.67 23.64
N TYR A 308 -2.59 -10.98 22.88
CA TYR A 308 -3.69 -11.58 22.12
C TYR A 308 -3.18 -12.54 21.02
N PRO A 309 -2.18 -12.17 20.18
CA PRO A 309 -1.49 -13.10 19.29
C PRO A 309 -0.96 -14.35 20.00
N ALA A 310 -0.32 -14.17 21.16
CA ALA A 310 0.28 -15.28 21.91
C ALA A 310 -0.76 -16.23 22.50
N ILE A 311 -1.87 -15.72 23.05
CA ILE A 311 -2.98 -16.54 23.53
C ILE A 311 -3.60 -17.31 22.38
N LYS A 312 -3.86 -16.62 21.27
CA LYS A 312 -4.51 -17.20 20.13
C LYS A 312 -3.67 -18.31 19.49
N ALA A 313 -2.36 -18.14 19.43
CA ALA A 313 -1.45 -19.20 19.02
C ALA A 313 -1.50 -20.45 19.92
N ARG A 314 -1.83 -20.30 21.22
CA ARG A 314 -2.02 -21.43 22.13
C ARG A 314 -3.36 -22.16 21.91
N ILE A 315 -4.41 -21.41 21.59
CA ILE A 315 -5.75 -21.96 21.30
C ILE A 315 -5.75 -22.63 19.91
N GLY A 316 -4.97 -22.10 18.98
CA GLY A 316 -4.94 -22.49 17.57
C GLY A 316 -5.57 -21.40 16.70
N PHE A 317 -4.98 -21.14 15.54
CA PHE A 317 -5.57 -20.24 14.55
C PHE A 317 -6.66 -20.98 13.76
N ALA A 318 -7.78 -20.30 13.49
CA ALA A 318 -8.93 -20.90 12.81
C ALA A 318 -8.60 -21.41 11.39
N ALA A 319 -7.63 -20.78 10.72
CA ALA A 319 -7.05 -21.23 9.46
C ALA A 319 -5.55 -20.86 9.42
N PRO A 320 -4.69 -21.63 8.73
CA PRO A 320 -3.37 -21.14 8.36
C PRO A 320 -3.54 -19.85 7.52
N LEU A 321 -2.61 -18.90 7.64
CA LEU A 321 -2.61 -17.73 6.76
C LEU A 321 -2.68 -18.25 5.33
N TYR A 322 -3.78 -17.96 4.64
CA TYR A 322 -3.99 -18.35 3.26
C TYR A 322 -2.99 -17.54 2.42
N ASN A 323 -1.76 -18.04 2.35
CA ASN A 323 -0.75 -17.64 1.38
C ASN A 323 -1.37 -18.05 0.05
N THR A 324 -2.11 -17.14 -0.59
CA THR A 324 -2.73 -17.33 -1.91
C THR A 324 -1.81 -18.22 -2.74
N ASP A 325 -2.22 -19.46 -3.00
CA ASP A 325 -1.34 -20.57 -3.37
C ASP A 325 -0.38 -20.16 -4.50
N LEU A 326 0.80 -19.70 -4.11
CA LEU A 326 1.88 -19.45 -5.04
C LEU A 326 2.47 -20.82 -5.27
N ASN A 327 1.97 -21.50 -6.31
CA ASN A 327 2.47 -22.80 -6.71
C ASN A 327 4.02 -22.75 -6.73
N PRO A 328 4.71 -23.67 -6.01
CA PRO A 328 6.16 -23.60 -5.79
C PRO A 328 6.97 -23.55 -7.08
N ASP A 329 6.43 -24.12 -8.15
CA ASP A 329 7.07 -24.22 -9.45
C ASP A 329 6.02 -24.18 -10.56
N LEU A 330 5.67 -22.97 -11.01
CA LEU A 330 5.02 -22.79 -12.30
C LEU A 330 5.57 -21.53 -12.95
N ASN A 331 5.94 -21.62 -14.22
CA ASN A 331 6.04 -20.50 -15.15
C ASN A 331 4.66 -19.84 -15.26
N LEU A 332 4.25 -19.10 -14.23
CA LEU A 332 2.98 -18.40 -14.17
C LEU A 332 3.01 -17.29 -15.22
N LYS A 333 2.29 -17.52 -16.32
CA LYS A 333 1.98 -16.50 -17.30
C LYS A 333 0.88 -15.62 -16.74
N ILE A 334 1.04 -14.30 -16.88
CA ILE A 334 0.04 -13.34 -16.46
C ILE A 334 -1.18 -13.49 -17.37
N ASN A 335 -2.35 -13.74 -16.78
CA ASN A 335 -3.59 -13.79 -17.54
C ASN A 335 -4.28 -12.43 -17.51
N TYR A 336 -4.00 -11.62 -18.52
CA TYR A 336 -4.57 -10.29 -18.72
C TYR A 336 -6.07 -10.27 -19.07
N ARG A 337 -6.70 -11.43 -19.27
CA ARG A 337 -8.09 -11.55 -19.75
C ARG A 337 -9.08 -12.05 -18.71
N SER A 338 -8.61 -12.45 -17.53
CA SER A 338 -9.47 -12.90 -16.42
C SER A 338 -9.70 -11.80 -15.40
N ILE A 339 -10.89 -11.73 -14.80
CA ILE A 339 -11.16 -10.89 -13.63
C ILE A 339 -10.38 -11.45 -12.43
N LYS A 340 -9.58 -10.60 -11.79
CA LYS A 340 -8.67 -10.98 -10.70
C LYS A 340 -9.15 -10.46 -9.36
N ARG A 341 -8.92 -11.23 -8.30
CA ARG A 341 -9.01 -10.74 -6.92
C ARG A 341 -7.82 -9.81 -6.62
N ASN A 342 -7.96 -8.90 -5.66
CA ASN A 342 -6.89 -7.97 -5.27
C ASN A 342 -5.55 -8.66 -4.97
N GLY A 343 -5.58 -9.83 -4.32
CA GLY A 343 -4.38 -10.63 -4.05
C GLY A 343 -3.72 -11.19 -5.31
N GLU A 344 -4.51 -11.55 -6.32
CA GLU A 344 -4.01 -12.02 -7.62
C GLU A 344 -3.44 -10.87 -8.44
N VAL A 345 -4.09 -9.70 -8.47
CA VAL A 345 -3.55 -8.49 -9.10
C VAL A 345 -2.19 -8.15 -8.51
N PHE A 346 -2.09 -8.10 -7.18
CA PHE A 346 -0.81 -7.89 -6.50
C PHE A 346 0.20 -9.00 -6.87
N THR A 347 -0.25 -10.25 -7.00
CA THR A 347 0.63 -11.35 -7.42
C THR A 347 1.25 -11.10 -8.78
N GLU A 348 0.41 -10.79 -9.75
CA GLU A 348 0.78 -10.63 -11.14
C GLU A 348 1.56 -9.33 -11.38
N SER A 349 1.32 -8.27 -10.61
CA SER A 349 2.16 -7.06 -10.65
C SER A 349 3.61 -7.36 -10.27
N PHE A 350 3.85 -8.18 -9.24
CA PHE A 350 5.20 -8.61 -8.88
C PHE A 350 5.82 -9.53 -9.93
N LEU A 351 5.03 -10.45 -10.50
CA LEU A 351 5.50 -11.31 -11.59
C LEU A 351 5.89 -10.48 -12.81
N PHE A 352 5.12 -9.46 -13.15
CA PHE A 352 5.43 -8.51 -14.23
C PHE A 352 6.73 -7.77 -13.94
N LEU A 353 6.86 -7.20 -12.74
CA LEU A 353 8.06 -6.47 -12.33
C LEU A 353 9.31 -7.37 -12.39
N ARG A 354 9.18 -8.64 -11.97
CA ARG A 354 10.25 -9.64 -12.05
C ARG A 354 10.62 -9.99 -13.49
N ASN A 355 9.63 -10.36 -14.30
CA ASN A 355 9.84 -10.80 -15.68
C ASN A 355 10.46 -9.69 -16.55
N TYR A 356 10.20 -8.42 -16.22
CA TYR A 356 10.72 -7.26 -16.94
C TYR A 356 11.70 -6.40 -16.14
N PHE A 357 12.27 -6.94 -15.05
CA PHE A 357 13.11 -6.17 -14.12
C PHE A 357 14.26 -5.43 -14.81
N GLN A 358 15.00 -6.14 -15.67
CA GLN A 358 16.11 -5.54 -16.41
C GLN A 358 15.65 -4.40 -17.34
N SER A 359 14.56 -4.61 -18.08
CA SER A 359 13.99 -3.60 -18.96
C SER A 359 13.50 -2.37 -18.19
N ILE A 360 12.85 -2.59 -17.04
CA ILE A 360 12.35 -1.52 -16.17
C ILE A 360 13.52 -0.74 -15.57
N ILE A 361 14.57 -1.40 -15.08
CA ILE A 361 15.76 -0.71 -14.54
C ILE A 361 16.47 0.11 -15.61
N ILE A 362 16.66 -0.43 -16.82
CA ILE A 362 17.28 0.31 -17.92
C ILE A 362 16.42 1.53 -18.29
N LEU A 363 15.09 1.37 -18.33
CA LEU A 363 14.16 2.46 -18.60
C LEU A 363 14.23 3.54 -17.51
N VAL A 364 14.14 3.16 -16.23
CA VAL A 364 14.22 4.07 -15.10
C VAL A 364 15.58 4.78 -15.08
N GLY A 365 16.69 4.05 -15.17
CA GLY A 365 18.03 4.62 -15.20
C GLY A 365 18.26 5.54 -16.39
N GLY A 366 17.72 5.20 -17.56
CA GLY A 366 17.78 6.05 -18.76
C GLY A 366 16.98 7.34 -18.60
N VAL A 367 15.77 7.28 -18.03
CA VAL A 367 14.93 8.46 -17.74
C VAL A 367 15.59 9.33 -16.66
N THR A 368 16.15 8.73 -15.61
CA THR A 368 16.90 9.46 -14.57
C THR A 368 18.12 10.15 -15.16
N ALA A 369 18.92 9.45 -15.98
CA ALA A 369 20.07 10.04 -16.66
C ALA A 369 19.67 11.19 -17.59
N LEU A 370 18.55 11.04 -18.33
CA LEU A 370 17.99 12.10 -19.15
C LEU A 370 17.63 13.33 -18.31
N TYR A 371 16.92 13.13 -17.20
CA TYR A 371 16.56 14.21 -16.28
C TYR A 371 17.81 14.91 -15.73
N CYS A 372 18.75 14.16 -15.15
CA CYS A 372 19.99 14.72 -14.61
C CYS A 372 20.83 15.46 -15.66
N THR A 373 20.90 14.93 -16.88
CA THR A 373 21.64 15.58 -17.98
C THR A 373 20.96 16.87 -18.41
N ALA A 374 19.63 16.87 -18.55
CA ALA A 374 18.88 18.06 -18.93
C ALA A 374 19.00 19.16 -17.85
N VAL A 375 18.91 18.78 -16.58
CA VAL A 375 19.16 19.66 -15.44
C VAL A 375 20.57 20.23 -15.47
N PHE A 376 21.59 19.38 -15.64
CA PHE A 376 22.98 19.82 -15.70
C PHE A 376 23.25 20.81 -16.84
N LEU A 377 22.65 20.60 -18.02
CA LEU A 377 22.84 21.45 -19.19
C LEU A 377 22.08 22.78 -19.12
N LEU A 378 20.92 22.81 -18.45
CA LEU A 378 20.10 24.00 -18.31
C LEU A 378 20.42 24.81 -17.05
N SER A 379 21.19 24.23 -16.13
CA SER A 379 21.56 24.89 -14.89
C SER A 379 22.42 26.13 -15.18
N PRO A 380 22.04 27.32 -14.68
CA PRO A 380 22.79 28.55 -14.87
C PRO A 380 24.16 28.55 -14.16
N ALA A 381 24.37 27.66 -13.17
CA ALA A 381 25.64 27.44 -12.49
C ALA A 381 25.78 25.98 -11.98
N ILE A 382 27.02 25.48 -11.83
CA ILE A 382 27.32 24.21 -11.12
C ILE A 382 27.57 24.53 -9.63
N ASN A 383 26.76 25.38 -9.03
CA ASN A 383 26.88 25.73 -7.61
C ASN A 383 25.67 25.18 -6.85
N GLU A 384 25.84 25.00 -5.53
CA GLU A 384 24.89 24.42 -4.57
C GLU A 384 23.54 25.18 -4.45
N GLU A 385 23.32 26.23 -5.23
CA GLU A 385 22.13 27.10 -5.17
C GLU A 385 20.95 26.58 -6.01
N VAL A 386 21.16 25.57 -6.87
CA VAL A 386 20.12 25.11 -7.81
C VAL A 386 19.12 24.19 -7.11
N PHE A 387 19.60 23.20 -6.36
CA PHE A 387 18.76 22.35 -5.53
C PHE A 387 19.31 22.39 -4.11
N VAL A 388 18.49 22.90 -3.18
CA VAL A 388 18.81 22.84 -1.76
C VAL A 388 18.21 21.53 -1.23
N LEU A 389 18.97 20.45 -1.36
CA LEU A 389 18.53 19.15 -0.87
C LEU A 389 18.62 19.13 0.67
N PRO A 390 17.54 18.78 1.38
CA PRO A 390 17.60 18.62 2.83
C PRO A 390 18.64 17.57 3.21
N THR A 391 19.40 17.86 4.25
CA THR A 391 20.33 16.87 4.84
C THR A 391 19.61 15.73 5.53
N ASP A 392 18.33 15.93 5.89
CA ASP A 392 17.49 14.91 6.49
C ASP A 392 16.84 14.04 5.39
N LEU A 393 17.14 12.74 5.42
CA LEU A 393 16.62 11.73 4.51
C LEU A 393 15.08 11.73 4.42
N PHE A 394 14.38 12.12 5.48
CA PHE A 394 12.92 12.14 5.54
C PHE A 394 12.31 13.46 5.03
N LEU A 395 13.02 14.58 5.20
CA LEU A 395 12.62 15.87 4.60
C LEU A 395 12.77 15.88 3.08
N TYR A 396 13.69 15.07 2.53
CA TYR A 396 13.87 14.91 1.08
C TYR A 396 12.57 14.57 0.33
N LEU A 397 11.67 13.80 0.94
CA LEU A 397 10.39 13.45 0.32
C LEU A 397 9.34 14.56 0.46
N GLY A 398 9.51 15.50 1.40
CA GLY A 398 8.66 16.67 1.58
C GLY A 398 8.95 17.77 0.57
N ASP A 399 10.20 17.89 0.11
CA ASP A 399 10.67 18.90 -0.85
C ASP A 399 10.74 18.37 -2.29
N PHE A 400 9.99 17.30 -2.61
CA PHE A 400 9.94 16.74 -3.97
C PHE A 400 9.42 17.75 -5.02
N ASP A 401 8.69 18.77 -4.57
CA ASP A 401 8.20 19.85 -5.43
C ASP A 401 9.35 20.62 -6.08
N ASP A 402 10.51 20.79 -5.42
CA ASP A 402 11.66 21.53 -5.98
C ASP A 402 12.31 20.80 -7.17
N ILE A 403 12.20 19.47 -7.21
CA ILE A 403 12.65 18.62 -8.34
C ILE A 403 11.74 18.84 -9.57
N ILE A 404 10.51 19.31 -9.36
CA ILE A 404 9.53 19.54 -10.44
C ILE A 404 9.43 21.02 -10.80
N PHE A 405 9.41 21.89 -9.79
CA PHE A 405 9.26 23.33 -9.89
C PHE A 405 10.41 24.02 -9.19
N ASN A 406 11.32 24.58 -9.98
CA ASN A 406 12.44 25.35 -9.47
C ASN A 406 12.52 26.68 -10.22
N ASP A 407 12.63 27.78 -9.48
CA ASP A 407 12.66 29.13 -10.05
C ASP A 407 13.90 29.37 -10.93
N GLN A 408 15.01 28.65 -10.69
CA GLN A 408 16.24 28.77 -11.49
C GLN A 408 16.12 28.04 -12.83
N ILE A 409 15.30 26.99 -12.92
CA ILE A 409 15.14 26.18 -14.13
C ILE A 409 13.64 26.03 -14.44
N ALA A 410 13.06 27.07 -15.06
CA ALA A 410 11.65 27.10 -15.46
C ALA A 410 11.23 25.95 -16.41
N ALA A 411 12.20 25.27 -17.03
CA ALA A 411 11.95 24.13 -17.92
C ALA A 411 11.68 22.80 -17.18
N LEU A 412 11.95 22.70 -15.88
CA LEU A 412 11.84 21.45 -15.10
C LEU A 412 10.50 20.73 -15.22
N PRO A 413 9.33 21.41 -15.17
CA PRO A 413 8.04 20.71 -15.28
C PRO A 413 7.89 20.00 -16.63
N PHE A 414 8.43 20.59 -17.69
CA PHE A 414 8.42 20.01 -19.04
C PHE A 414 9.37 18.82 -19.16
N ILE A 415 10.55 18.91 -18.54
CA ILE A 415 11.53 17.82 -18.49
C ILE A 415 10.96 16.64 -17.69
N MET A 416 10.39 16.91 -16.51
CA MET A 416 9.73 15.91 -15.68
C MET A 416 8.54 15.28 -16.42
N GLY A 417 7.72 16.10 -17.09
CA GLY A 417 6.63 15.62 -17.95
C GLY A 417 7.11 14.67 -19.03
N LEU A 418 8.18 15.03 -19.74
CA LEU A 418 8.81 14.16 -20.74
C LEU A 418 9.29 12.84 -20.11
N CYS A 419 9.92 12.90 -18.94
CA CYS A 419 10.38 11.73 -18.19
C CYS A 419 9.22 10.80 -17.82
N VAL A 420 8.13 11.34 -17.27
CA VAL A 420 6.91 10.57 -16.93
C VAL A 420 6.27 9.97 -18.18
N MET A 421 6.19 10.71 -19.29
CA MET A 421 5.67 10.21 -20.56
C MET A 421 6.50 9.04 -21.09
N ILE A 422 7.83 9.14 -21.09
CA ILE A 422 8.74 8.08 -21.54
C ILE A 422 8.60 6.85 -20.64
N LEU A 423 8.59 7.05 -19.33
CA LEU A 423 8.49 5.97 -18.35
C LEU A 423 7.17 5.22 -18.47
N THR A 424 6.03 5.93 -18.44
CA THR A 424 4.69 5.32 -18.54
C THR A 424 4.48 4.63 -19.88
N THR A 425 4.92 5.23 -20.99
CA THR A 425 4.84 4.62 -22.32
C THR A 425 5.72 3.37 -22.43
N GLY A 426 6.93 3.40 -21.87
CA GLY A 426 7.83 2.26 -21.86
C GLY A 426 7.25 1.08 -21.08
N VAL A 427 6.72 1.33 -19.87
CA VAL A 427 6.06 0.29 -19.05
C VAL A 427 4.82 -0.27 -19.74
N ASN A 428 3.95 0.58 -20.30
CA ASN A 428 2.74 0.14 -21.00
C ASN A 428 3.05 -0.69 -22.24
N ARG A 429 4.11 -0.34 -22.99
CA ARG A 429 4.59 -1.15 -24.12
C ARG A 429 5.10 -2.53 -23.68
N LEU A 430 5.74 -2.64 -22.52
CA LEU A 430 6.11 -3.93 -21.93
C LEU A 430 4.87 -4.75 -21.55
N MET A 431 3.84 -4.13 -20.97
CA MET A 431 2.57 -4.80 -20.65
C MET A 431 1.84 -5.29 -21.91
N ILE A 432 1.74 -4.47 -22.96
CA ILE A 432 1.11 -4.84 -24.23
C ILE A 432 1.87 -5.98 -24.91
N ARG A 433 3.21 -5.93 -24.86
CA ARG A 433 4.06 -7.01 -25.37
C ARG A 433 3.77 -8.33 -24.65
N ASP A 434 3.64 -8.32 -23.33
CA ASP A 434 3.34 -9.53 -22.55
C ASP A 434 1.93 -10.04 -22.85
N SER A 435 0.94 -9.15 -22.97
CA SER A 435 -0.46 -9.51 -23.17
C SER A 435 -0.77 -10.07 -24.55
N ASP A 436 -0.27 -9.43 -25.61
CA ASP A 436 -0.61 -9.76 -27.00
C ASP A 436 0.53 -10.44 -27.77
N LYS A 437 1.68 -10.71 -27.11
CA LYS A 437 2.90 -11.30 -27.70
C LYS A 437 3.40 -10.60 -28.97
N THR A 438 3.01 -9.35 -29.19
CA THR A 438 3.43 -8.55 -30.34
C THR A 438 4.30 -7.40 -29.86
N TRP A 439 5.41 -7.14 -30.54
CA TRP A 439 6.21 -5.96 -30.24
C TRP A 439 5.50 -4.72 -30.80
N PRO A 440 5.23 -3.69 -29.98
CA PRO A 440 4.65 -2.44 -30.48
C PRO A 440 5.59 -1.82 -31.52
N SER A 441 5.07 -1.55 -32.73
CA SER A 441 5.89 -0.97 -33.80
C SER A 441 6.57 0.34 -33.36
N TRP A 442 7.83 0.51 -33.76
CA TRP A 442 8.55 1.78 -33.59
C TRP A 442 7.86 2.94 -34.30
N SER A 443 7.16 2.67 -35.41
CA SER A 443 6.34 3.68 -36.11
C SER A 443 5.17 4.20 -35.26
N LYS A 444 4.72 3.45 -34.24
CA LYS A 444 3.66 3.87 -33.32
C LYS A 444 4.20 4.66 -32.11
N LEU A 445 5.52 4.71 -31.89
CA LEU A 445 6.10 5.29 -30.65
C LEU A 445 5.70 6.75 -30.46
N GLY A 446 5.74 7.57 -31.52
CA GLY A 446 5.31 8.96 -31.45
C GLY A 446 3.83 9.11 -31.09
N LYS A 447 2.97 8.23 -31.60
CA LYS A 447 1.54 8.23 -31.25
C LYS A 447 1.30 7.79 -29.81
N ASP A 448 2.02 6.78 -29.33
CA ASP A 448 1.89 6.29 -27.96
C ASP A 448 2.39 7.35 -26.95
N LEU A 449 3.48 8.06 -27.26
CA LEU A 449 3.96 9.19 -26.47
C LEU A 449 2.92 10.32 -26.46
N PHE A 450 2.40 10.73 -27.62
CA PHE A 450 1.36 11.76 -27.69
C PHE A 450 0.09 11.37 -26.91
N ALA A 451 -0.27 10.09 -26.94
CA ALA A 451 -1.39 9.54 -26.17
C ALA A 451 -1.18 9.63 -24.65
N ALA A 452 0.06 9.64 -24.17
CA ALA A 452 0.38 9.79 -22.74
C ALA A 452 0.31 11.25 -22.26
N LEU A 453 0.38 12.22 -23.17
CA LEU A 453 0.48 13.65 -22.84
C LEU A 453 -0.64 14.12 -21.90
N PRO A 454 -1.94 13.85 -22.16
CA PRO A 454 -3.01 14.43 -21.34
C PRO A 454 -3.04 13.86 -19.91
N GLY A 455 -2.80 12.56 -19.76
CA GLY A 455 -2.66 11.96 -18.43
C GLY A 455 -1.42 12.46 -17.70
N THR A 456 -0.32 12.70 -18.41
CA THR A 456 0.89 13.28 -17.81
C THR A 456 0.69 14.73 -17.36
N VAL A 457 -0.04 15.53 -18.14
CA VAL A 457 -0.41 16.90 -17.73
C VAL A 457 -1.24 16.86 -16.45
N VAL A 458 -2.22 15.95 -16.34
CA VAL A 458 -2.97 15.77 -15.09
C VAL A 458 -2.05 15.38 -13.93
N LEU A 459 -1.09 14.48 -14.15
CA LEU A 459 -0.11 14.10 -13.13
C LEU A 459 0.76 15.28 -12.67
N LEU A 460 1.20 16.14 -13.58
CA LEU A 460 1.99 17.34 -13.23
C LEU A 460 1.15 18.40 -12.51
N LEU A 461 -0.12 18.58 -12.91
CA LEU A 461 -1.03 19.51 -12.25
C LEU A 461 -1.30 19.15 -10.79
N LEU A 462 -1.13 17.88 -10.40
CA LEU A 462 -1.24 17.48 -9.00
C LEU A 462 -0.23 18.21 -8.12
N PHE A 463 0.99 18.42 -8.61
CA PHE A 463 2.06 19.07 -7.84
C PHE A 463 1.86 20.60 -7.72
N TYR A 464 0.90 21.19 -8.44
CA TYR A 464 0.47 22.58 -8.20
C TYR A 464 -0.56 22.71 -7.07
N ALA A 465 -1.06 21.60 -6.53
CA ALA A 465 -2.01 21.64 -5.42
C ALA A 465 -1.30 22.05 -4.11
N PRO A 466 -1.97 22.75 -3.18
CA PRO A 466 -1.39 23.11 -1.88
C PRO A 466 -1.10 21.87 -1.01
N GLY A 467 0.12 21.80 -0.46
CA GLY A 467 0.81 20.61 0.09
C GLY A 467 0.12 19.74 1.15
N GLY A 468 -1.05 20.11 1.66
CA GLY A 468 -1.84 19.22 2.54
C GLY A 468 -2.81 18.30 1.78
N ILE A 469 -3.28 18.72 0.60
CA ILE A 469 -4.35 18.04 -0.15
C ILE A 469 -3.78 17.33 -1.39
N THR A 470 -2.63 17.79 -1.89
CA THR A 470 -1.88 17.24 -3.04
C THR A 470 -1.73 15.73 -2.98
N TRP A 471 -1.36 15.20 -1.81
CA TRP A 471 -1.18 13.76 -1.62
C TRP A 471 -2.49 12.98 -1.60
N LEU A 472 -3.54 13.54 -0.98
CA LEU A 472 -4.85 12.90 -0.93
C LEU A 472 -5.48 12.85 -2.32
N ILE A 473 -5.53 14.00 -3.01
CA ILE A 473 -6.00 14.07 -4.40
C ILE A 473 -5.09 13.23 -5.29
N GLY A 474 -3.77 13.31 -5.10
CA GLY A 474 -2.78 12.55 -5.84
C GLY A 474 -3.00 11.05 -5.73
N SER A 475 -3.26 10.51 -4.54
CA SER A 475 -3.55 9.08 -4.35
C SER A 475 -4.80 8.59 -5.11
N MET A 476 -5.77 9.47 -5.34
CA MET A 476 -7.00 9.16 -6.07
C MET A 476 -6.85 9.38 -7.58
N VAL A 477 -6.18 10.46 -7.97
CA VAL A 477 -6.03 10.89 -9.38
C VAL A 477 -4.90 10.14 -10.07
N PHE A 478 -3.83 9.80 -9.37
CA PHE A 478 -2.66 9.13 -9.95
C PHE A 478 -3.01 7.79 -10.60
N PRO A 479 -3.74 6.85 -9.95
CA PRO A 479 -4.15 5.60 -10.59
C PRO A 479 -5.06 5.82 -11.80
N LEU A 480 -5.94 6.83 -11.73
CA LEU A 480 -6.86 7.20 -12.81
C LEU A 480 -6.12 7.74 -14.03
N ALA A 481 -5.13 8.60 -13.81
CA ALA A 481 -4.30 9.16 -14.86
C ALA A 481 -3.46 8.06 -15.54
N LEU A 482 -2.87 7.14 -14.78
CA LEU A 482 -2.15 5.99 -15.33
C LEU A 482 -3.06 5.06 -16.15
N LEU A 483 -4.26 4.77 -15.64
CA LEU A 483 -5.25 3.97 -16.36
C LEU A 483 -5.68 4.66 -17.66
N TRP A 484 -5.87 5.98 -17.62
CA TRP A 484 -6.21 6.76 -18.81
C TRP A 484 -5.11 6.72 -19.87
N ILE A 485 -3.84 6.88 -19.47
CA ILE A 485 -2.68 6.75 -20.37
C ILE A 485 -2.68 5.36 -21.03
N PHE A 486 -2.87 4.31 -20.24
CA PHE A 486 -2.89 2.93 -20.73
C PHE A 486 -4.02 2.70 -21.75
N ILE A 487 -5.25 3.10 -21.43
CA ILE A 487 -6.41 2.95 -22.33
C ILE A 487 -6.21 3.76 -23.61
N ASN A 488 -5.65 4.97 -23.53
CA ASN A 488 -5.42 5.80 -24.71
C ASN A 488 -4.39 5.19 -25.67
N GLN A 489 -3.34 4.58 -25.13
CA GLN A 489 -2.30 3.88 -25.90
C GLN A 489 -2.79 2.55 -26.50
N ARG A 490 -3.62 1.81 -25.74
CA ARG A 490 -4.10 0.48 -26.12
C ARG A 490 -5.27 0.53 -27.10
N GLU A 491 -6.30 1.31 -26.79
CA GLU A 491 -7.62 1.18 -27.44
C GLU A 491 -8.02 2.39 -28.28
N ALA A 492 -7.74 3.62 -27.82
CA ALA A 492 -8.33 4.82 -28.41
C ALA A 492 -7.57 5.37 -29.63
N GLY A 493 -6.56 4.64 -30.13
CA GLY A 493 -5.75 5.08 -31.28
C GLY A 493 -5.02 6.41 -31.06
N GLY A 494 -4.88 6.84 -29.80
CA GLY A 494 -4.32 8.13 -29.41
C GLY A 494 -5.33 9.28 -29.24
N ASN A 495 -6.64 9.04 -29.33
CA ASN A 495 -7.66 10.06 -29.00
C ASN A 495 -7.92 10.12 -27.48
N PRO A 496 -7.50 11.21 -26.80
CA PRO A 496 -7.58 11.29 -25.35
C PRO A 496 -8.99 11.39 -24.79
N PHE A 497 -9.93 11.98 -25.52
CA PHE A 497 -11.33 12.11 -25.06
C PHE A 497 -12.04 10.77 -25.04
N THR A 498 -11.86 9.97 -26.11
CA THR A 498 -12.38 8.60 -26.17
C THR A 498 -11.73 7.73 -25.09
N GLY A 499 -10.42 7.89 -24.87
CA GLY A 499 -9.71 7.21 -23.78
C GLY A 499 -10.28 7.56 -22.39
N MET A 500 -10.58 8.84 -22.13
CA MET A 500 -11.12 9.29 -20.85
C MET A 500 -12.53 8.74 -20.62
N GLN A 501 -13.39 8.80 -21.63
CA GLN A 501 -14.74 8.23 -21.56
C GLN A 501 -14.69 6.73 -21.22
N ARG A 502 -13.82 5.97 -21.88
CA ARG A 502 -13.64 4.54 -21.58
C ARG A 502 -13.10 4.28 -20.18
N THR A 503 -12.16 5.11 -19.73
CA THR A 503 -11.62 5.05 -18.36
C THR A 503 -12.74 5.21 -17.32
N LEU A 504 -13.62 6.18 -17.51
CA LEU A 504 -14.77 6.41 -16.63
C LEU A 504 -15.81 5.28 -16.69
N LEU A 505 -16.08 4.74 -17.88
CA LEU A 505 -17.00 3.61 -18.06
C LEU A 505 -16.53 2.35 -17.31
N TRP A 506 -15.22 2.07 -17.33
CA TRP A 506 -14.64 0.96 -16.58
C TRP A 506 -14.82 1.11 -15.06
N LEU A 507 -14.76 2.33 -14.53
CA LEU A 507 -14.97 2.60 -13.10
C LEU A 507 -16.44 2.44 -12.70
N CYS A 508 -17.37 2.86 -13.57
CA CYS A 508 -18.80 2.78 -13.31
C CYS A 508 -19.35 1.34 -13.43
N HIS A 509 -18.82 0.52 -14.34
CA HIS A 509 -19.32 -0.84 -14.58
C HIS A 509 -18.88 -1.88 -13.54
N ASN A 510 -17.87 -1.60 -12.71
CA ASN A 510 -17.48 -2.49 -11.61
C ASN A 510 -18.47 -2.50 -10.41
N GLY A 511 -19.54 -1.69 -10.46
CA GLY A 511 -20.60 -1.67 -9.42
C GLY A 511 -21.88 -2.42 -9.79
N ALA A 512 -22.07 -2.80 -11.05
CA ALA A 512 -23.28 -3.48 -11.50
C ALA A 512 -22.90 -4.56 -12.51
N GLY A 513 -22.88 -5.81 -12.05
CA GLY A 513 -22.69 -6.96 -12.92
C GLY A 513 -23.82 -7.04 -13.93
N TYR A 514 -23.62 -6.53 -15.14
CA TYR A 514 -24.39 -6.85 -16.34
C TYR A 514 -23.61 -6.47 -17.61
N GLY A 515 -23.30 -7.49 -18.43
CA GLY A 515 -23.26 -7.43 -19.89
C GLY A 515 -21.96 -6.95 -20.57
N PRO A 516 -21.41 -7.70 -21.53
CA PRO A 516 -20.40 -7.19 -22.46
C PRO A 516 -21.07 -6.27 -23.49
N CYS A 517 -20.55 -5.05 -23.66
CA CYS A 517 -20.92 -4.21 -24.80
C CYS A 517 -20.08 -4.58 -26.02
N ARG A 518 -20.80 -4.86 -27.12
CA ARG A 518 -20.33 -5.19 -28.47
C ARG A 518 -19.40 -4.15 -29.09
#